data_AF-A0A4Q1CRX9-F1
#
_entry.id   AF-A0A4Q1CRX9-F1
#
_cell.length_a   1.000
_cell.length_b   1.000
_cell.length_c   1.000
_cell.angle_alpha   90.00
_cell.angle_beta   90.00
_cell.angle_gamma   90.00
#
_symmetry.space_group_name_H-M   'P 1'
#
loop_
_entity.id
_entity.type
_entity.pdbx_description
1 polymer ?
#
loop_
_entity_poly.entity_id
_entity_poly.type
_entity_poly.pdbx_seq_one_letter_code
_entity_poly.pdbx_strand_id
1 'polypeptide(L)'
;MGAVKNSNRFATLTVRPGFFSHRQNWILKMKTTVEERRKTMTEVKSGIAQIRRKARALGILRAEIDGESQRTAQVLEQAARAASYWISADGRVGEADLATLLGITAASLANKRREGTAPRAFNLSGGGHRVTYRLEDVALWIESHRDT
;
A
#
# COMPACT_ATOMS: atom_id res chain seq x y z
N MET A 1 -33.53 40.61 68.57
CA MET A 1 -32.07 40.35 68.73
C MET A 1 -31.90 38.88 69.07
N GLY A 2 -31.27 38.11 68.18
CA GLY A 2 -31.07 36.67 68.39
C GLY A 2 -30.48 36.03 67.14
N ALA A 3 -29.15 36.03 67.08
CA ALA A 3 -28.38 35.31 66.06
C ALA A 3 -28.62 33.80 66.23
N VAL A 4 -29.19 33.15 65.21
CA VAL A 4 -29.33 31.69 65.18
C VAL A 4 -28.26 31.11 64.27
N LYS A 5 -27.43 30.29 64.91
CA LYS A 5 -26.18 29.70 64.45
C LYS A 5 -26.37 28.77 63.25
N ASN A 6 -25.52 29.01 62.26
CA ASN A 6 -25.21 28.13 61.14
C ASN A 6 -24.87 26.72 61.65
N SER A 7 -25.70 25.73 61.32
CA SER A 7 -25.46 24.32 61.63
C SER A 7 -25.31 23.56 60.32
N ASN A 8 -24.07 23.51 59.83
CA ASN A 8 -23.63 22.67 58.72
C ASN A 8 -23.90 21.20 59.07
N ARG A 9 -25.01 20.64 58.58
CA ARG A 9 -25.22 19.19 58.53
C ARG A 9 -24.62 18.67 57.23
N PHE A 10 -23.31 18.40 57.24
CA PHE A 10 -22.73 17.49 56.27
C PHE A 10 -23.24 16.08 56.60
N ALA A 11 -24.24 15.62 55.85
CA ALA A 11 -24.53 14.20 55.78
C ALA A 11 -23.29 13.53 55.20
N THR A 12 -22.55 12.80 56.04
CA THR A 12 -21.50 11.87 55.62
C THR A 12 -22.18 10.78 54.79
N LEU A 13 -22.26 11.00 53.48
CA LEU A 13 -22.62 9.99 52.52
C LEU A 13 -21.45 8.99 52.51
N THR A 14 -21.57 7.92 53.30
CA THR A 14 -20.60 6.82 53.28
C THR A 14 -20.70 6.16 51.91
N VAL A 15 -19.85 6.60 50.98
CA VAL A 15 -19.68 5.93 49.69
C VAL A 15 -19.15 4.53 50.01
N ARG A 16 -19.98 3.51 49.79
CA ARG A 16 -19.56 2.10 49.91
C ARG A 16 -18.29 1.89 49.06
N PRO A 17 -17.16 1.51 49.66
CA PRO A 17 -15.93 1.25 48.91
C PRO A 17 -16.13 -0.07 48.16
N GLY A 18 -16.45 0.01 46.86
CA GLY A 18 -16.57 -1.18 46.03
C GLY A 18 -17.26 -0.99 44.69
N PHE A 19 -18.21 -0.06 44.58
CA PHE A 19 -19.04 0.05 43.37
C PHE A 19 -18.39 0.82 42.21
N PHE A 20 -17.51 1.78 42.51
CA PHE A 20 -16.82 2.60 41.50
C PHE A 20 -15.60 1.92 40.85
N SER A 21 -14.97 0.99 41.57
CA SER A 21 -13.77 0.26 41.13
C SER A 21 -14.08 -0.73 40.01
N HIS A 22 -15.26 -1.37 40.05
CA HIS A 22 -15.62 -2.41 39.09
C HIS A 22 -15.84 -1.86 37.66
N ARG A 23 -16.47 -0.69 37.53
CA ARG A 23 -16.71 -0.02 36.24
C ARG A 23 -15.43 0.55 35.64
N GLN A 24 -14.56 1.13 36.47
CA GLN A 24 -13.24 1.63 36.06
C GLN A 24 -12.33 0.49 35.58
N ASN A 25 -12.28 -0.64 36.31
CA ASN A 25 -11.53 -1.83 35.90
C ASN A 25 -12.04 -2.45 34.59
N TRP A 26 -13.36 -2.47 34.37
CA TRP A 26 -13.93 -2.98 33.12
C TRP A 26 -13.57 -2.10 31.92
N ILE A 27 -13.62 -0.77 32.07
CA ILE A 27 -13.18 0.17 31.02
C ILE A 27 -11.68 0.04 30.76
N LEU A 28 -10.84 -0.12 31.79
CA LEU A 28 -9.41 -0.31 31.62
C LEU A 28 -9.09 -1.62 30.88
N LYS A 29 -9.74 -2.73 31.27
CA LYS A 29 -9.63 -4.03 30.58
C LYS A 29 -10.10 -3.97 29.13
N MET A 30 -11.17 -3.23 28.84
CA MET A 30 -11.62 -3.03 27.46
C MET A 30 -10.63 -2.21 26.64
N LYS A 31 -10.08 -1.12 27.19
CA LYS A 31 -9.08 -0.29 26.51
C LYS A 31 -7.80 -1.08 26.20
N THR A 32 -7.30 -1.87 27.14
CA THR A 32 -6.13 -2.72 26.92
C THR A 32 -6.41 -3.80 25.86
N THR A 33 -7.57 -4.44 25.90
CA THR A 33 -7.98 -5.44 24.89
C THR A 33 -8.08 -4.84 23.49
N VAL A 34 -8.60 -3.62 23.35
CA VAL A 34 -8.69 -2.92 22.06
C VAL A 34 -7.31 -2.54 21.54
N GLU A 35 -6.43 -2.04 22.40
CA GLU A 35 -5.06 -1.65 22.01
C GLU A 35 -4.22 -2.87 21.61
N GLU A 36 -4.36 -3.99 22.34
CA GLU A 36 -3.69 -5.25 22.05
C GLU A 36 -4.20 -5.87 20.73
N ARG A 37 -5.52 -5.81 20.47
CA ARG A 37 -6.10 -6.17 19.16
C ARG A 37 -5.61 -5.27 18.03
N ARG A 38 -5.44 -3.97 18.28
CA ARG A 38 -4.91 -3.03 17.28
C ARG A 38 -3.45 -3.32 16.96
N LYS A 39 -2.63 -3.61 17.98
CA LYS A 39 -1.22 -3.98 17.83
C LYS A 39 -1.07 -5.27 17.04
N THR A 40 -1.77 -6.33 17.44
CA THR A 40 -1.77 -7.63 16.73
C THR A 40 -2.25 -7.47 15.28
N MET A 41 -3.31 -6.69 15.02
CA MET A 41 -3.79 -6.41 13.67
C MET A 41 -2.74 -5.68 12.81
N THR A 42 -1.96 -4.79 13.42
CA THR A 42 -0.87 -4.06 12.73
C THR A 42 0.27 -5.01 12.35
N GLU A 43 0.65 -5.91 13.25
CA GLU A 43 1.65 -6.95 13.02
C GLU A 43 1.21 -7.92 11.91
N VAL A 44 -0.04 -8.38 11.96
CA VAL A 44 -0.62 -9.25 10.92
C VAL A 44 -0.62 -8.56 9.55
N LYS A 45 -1.03 -7.29 9.47
CA LYS A 45 -1.00 -6.52 8.23
C LYS A 45 0.42 -6.36 7.68
N SER A 46 1.39 -6.11 8.56
CA SER A 46 2.81 -6.03 8.18
C SER A 46 3.31 -7.37 7.62
N GLY A 47 2.97 -8.48 8.28
CA GLY A 47 3.33 -9.82 7.82
C GLY A 47 2.73 -10.16 6.45
N ILE A 48 1.45 -9.87 6.23
CA ILE A 48 0.79 -10.06 4.93
C ILE A 48 1.46 -9.21 3.84
N ALA A 49 1.80 -7.95 4.14
CA ALA A 49 2.51 -7.10 3.19
C ALA A 49 3.90 -7.67 2.84
N GLN A 50 4.61 -8.22 3.81
CA GLN A 50 5.92 -8.83 3.60
C GLN A 50 5.83 -10.12 2.76
N ILE A 51 4.83 -10.97 3.00
CA ILE A 51 4.56 -12.16 2.18
C ILE A 51 4.27 -11.77 0.73
N ARG A 52 3.41 -10.77 0.50
CA ARG A 52 3.10 -10.27 -0.85
C ARG A 52 4.34 -9.75 -1.58
N ARG A 53 5.21 -9.00 -0.89
CA ARG A 53 6.49 -8.54 -1.46
C ARG A 53 7.37 -9.72 -1.87
N LYS A 54 7.49 -10.73 -1.01
CA LYS A 54 8.31 -11.92 -1.29
C LYS A 54 7.76 -12.76 -2.45
N ALA A 55 6.44 -12.95 -2.52
CA ALA A 55 5.79 -13.65 -3.63
C ALA A 55 6.05 -12.96 -4.97
N ARG A 56 5.95 -11.62 -5.02
CA ARG A 56 6.31 -10.85 -6.23
C ARG A 56 7.78 -11.01 -6.62
N ALA A 57 8.69 -10.97 -5.64
CA ALA A 57 10.11 -11.17 -5.90
C ALA A 57 10.42 -12.56 -6.47
N LEU A 58 9.73 -13.60 -5.98
CA LEU A 58 9.85 -14.96 -6.50
C LEU A 58 9.32 -15.07 -7.94
N GLY A 59 8.19 -14.41 -8.25
CA GLY A 59 7.66 -14.37 -9.61
C GLY A 59 8.60 -13.70 -10.61
N ILE A 60 9.27 -12.60 -10.20
CA ILE A 60 10.28 -11.91 -11.02
C ILE A 60 11.46 -12.84 -11.33
N LEU A 61 12.01 -13.50 -10.32
CA LEU A 61 13.14 -14.43 -10.50
C LEU A 61 12.79 -15.59 -11.43
N ARG A 62 11.58 -16.15 -11.31
CA ARG A 62 11.10 -17.21 -12.19
C ARG A 62 11.04 -16.73 -13.64
N ALA A 63 10.41 -15.58 -13.89
CA ALA A 63 10.26 -15.03 -15.23
C ALA A 63 11.61 -14.74 -15.92
N GLU A 64 12.63 -14.38 -15.13
CA GLU A 64 13.99 -14.15 -15.61
C GLU A 64 14.74 -15.45 -15.93
N ILE A 65 14.61 -16.48 -15.08
CA ILE A 65 15.19 -17.81 -15.30
C ILE A 65 14.56 -18.48 -16.54
N ASP A 66 13.25 -18.37 -16.70
CA ASP A 66 12.51 -19.01 -17.78
C ASP A 66 12.63 -18.26 -19.13
N GLY A 67 13.25 -17.07 -19.13
CA GLY A 67 13.45 -16.24 -20.33
C GLY A 67 12.16 -15.66 -20.92
N GLU A 68 11.03 -15.84 -20.24
CA GLU A 68 9.71 -15.35 -20.67
C GLU A 68 9.66 -13.82 -20.68
N SER A 69 10.32 -13.18 -19.72
CA SER A 69 10.43 -11.73 -19.66
C SER A 69 11.10 -11.14 -20.89
N GLN A 70 12.12 -11.80 -21.45
CA GLN A 70 12.82 -11.34 -22.65
C GLN A 70 11.92 -11.46 -23.89
N ARG A 71 11.18 -12.56 -24.03
CA ARG A 71 10.18 -12.70 -25.11
C ARG A 71 9.09 -11.64 -25.00
N THR A 72 8.53 -11.45 -23.82
CA THR A 72 7.49 -10.44 -23.61
C THR A 72 8.02 -9.03 -23.85
N ALA A 73 9.26 -8.72 -23.47
CA ALA A 73 9.89 -7.44 -23.78
C ALA A 73 10.04 -7.21 -25.30
N GLN A 74 10.43 -8.24 -26.06
CA GLN A 74 10.50 -8.16 -27.53
C GLN A 74 9.13 -7.92 -28.16
N VAL A 75 8.08 -8.59 -27.68
CA VAL A 75 6.71 -8.37 -28.16
C VAL A 75 6.24 -6.94 -27.86
N LEU A 76 6.50 -6.43 -26.66
CA LEU A 76 6.19 -5.05 -26.30
C LEU A 76 6.94 -4.05 -27.18
N GLU A 77 8.22 -4.30 -27.46
CA GLU A 77 9.02 -3.45 -28.33
C GLU A 77 8.49 -3.44 -29.76
N GLN A 78 8.14 -4.61 -30.31
CA GLN A 78 7.53 -4.72 -31.64
C GLN A 78 6.21 -3.95 -31.72
N ALA A 79 5.35 -4.07 -30.70
CA ALA A 79 4.10 -3.33 -30.62
C ALA A 79 4.33 -1.81 -30.52
N ALA A 80 5.29 -1.37 -29.70
CA ALA A 80 5.66 0.04 -29.58
C ALA A 80 6.17 0.62 -30.90
N ARG A 81 7.03 -0.14 -31.60
CA ARG A 81 7.55 0.26 -32.92
C ARG A 81 6.44 0.29 -33.98
N ALA A 82 5.54 -0.69 -33.99
CA ALA A 82 4.41 -0.72 -34.91
C ALA A 82 3.47 0.48 -34.72
N ALA A 83 3.28 0.90 -33.47
CA ALA A 83 2.51 2.10 -33.12
C ALA A 83 3.31 3.42 -33.32
N SER A 84 4.56 3.35 -33.79
CA SER A 84 5.46 4.49 -33.98
C SER A 84 5.67 5.33 -32.70
N TYR A 85 5.67 4.68 -31.54
CA TYR A 85 5.98 5.34 -30.28
C TYR A 85 7.46 5.71 -30.18
N TRP A 86 7.74 6.77 -29.42
CA TRP A 86 9.11 7.14 -29.12
C TRP A 86 9.72 6.09 -28.18
N ILE A 87 10.84 5.51 -28.58
CA ILE A 87 11.61 4.58 -27.78
C ILE A 87 13.02 5.15 -27.61
N SER A 88 13.45 5.30 -26.35
CA SER A 88 14.82 5.70 -26.04
C SER A 88 15.82 4.60 -26.44
N ALA A 89 17.09 4.95 -26.64
CA ALA A 89 18.15 4.00 -26.96
C ALA A 89 18.29 2.88 -25.92
N ASP A 90 17.94 3.14 -24.66
CA ASP A 90 17.95 2.16 -23.57
C ASP A 90 16.59 1.45 -23.36
N GLY A 91 15.73 1.43 -24.39
CA GLY A 91 14.50 0.62 -24.40
C GLY A 91 13.36 1.19 -23.56
N ARG A 92 13.28 2.52 -23.42
CA ARG A 92 12.26 3.20 -22.63
C ARG A 92 11.16 3.83 -23.46
N VAL A 93 9.94 3.79 -22.94
CA VAL A 93 8.74 4.41 -23.50
C VAL A 93 8.06 5.34 -22.50
N GLY A 94 7.28 6.30 -22.99
CA GLY A 94 6.52 7.23 -22.16
C GLY A 94 5.36 6.56 -21.40
N GLU A 95 4.96 7.12 -20.26
CA GLU A 95 3.83 6.61 -19.45
C GLU A 95 2.50 6.53 -20.25
N ALA A 96 2.22 7.51 -21.11
CA ALA A 96 1.00 7.54 -21.90
C ALA A 96 0.99 6.44 -22.99
N ASP A 97 2.11 6.30 -23.69
CA ASP A 97 2.28 5.30 -24.75
C ASP A 97 2.24 3.89 -24.15
N LEU A 98 2.94 3.68 -23.03
CA LEU A 98 2.90 2.40 -22.32
C LEU A 98 1.49 2.03 -21.85
N ALA A 99 0.75 2.99 -21.29
CA ALA A 99 -0.62 2.73 -20.87
C ALA A 99 -1.47 2.24 -22.05
N THR A 100 -1.29 2.85 -23.23
CA THR A 100 -1.94 2.43 -24.47
C THR A 100 -1.53 1.01 -24.88
N LEU A 101 -0.23 0.69 -24.86
CA LEU A 101 0.27 -0.68 -25.13
C LEU A 101 -0.33 -1.72 -24.18
N LEU A 102 -0.52 -1.37 -22.92
CA LEU A 102 -1.10 -2.25 -21.90
C LEU A 102 -2.64 -2.27 -21.92
N GLY A 103 -3.28 -1.49 -22.79
CA GLY A 103 -4.74 -1.41 -22.87
C GLY A 103 -5.39 -0.76 -21.64
N ILE A 104 -4.67 0.10 -20.92
CA ILE A 104 -5.17 0.82 -19.73
C ILE A 104 -5.04 2.33 -19.91
N THR A 105 -5.71 3.10 -19.06
CA THR A 105 -5.57 4.56 -19.08
C THR A 105 -4.27 5.00 -18.41
N ALA A 106 -3.67 6.10 -18.87
CA ALA A 106 -2.49 6.69 -18.23
C ALA A 106 -2.74 7.04 -16.75
N ALA A 107 -3.96 7.48 -16.42
CA ALA A 107 -4.37 7.72 -15.03
C ALA A 107 -4.35 6.44 -14.18
N SER A 108 -4.79 5.31 -14.74
CA SER A 108 -4.75 4.00 -14.05
C SER A 108 -3.31 3.55 -13.80
N LEU A 109 -2.42 3.71 -14.79
CA LEU A 109 -1.00 3.41 -14.61
C LEU A 109 -0.34 4.33 -13.57
N ALA A 110 -0.67 5.63 -13.57
CA ALA A 110 -0.21 6.57 -12.56
C ALA A 110 -0.70 6.21 -11.14
N ASN A 111 -1.94 5.74 -11.01
CA ASN A 111 -2.48 5.25 -9.73
C ASN A 111 -1.70 4.02 -9.25
N LYS A 112 -1.51 3.01 -10.11
CA LYS A 112 -0.69 1.83 -9.79
C LYS A 112 0.73 2.22 -9.36
N ARG A 113 1.32 3.24 -9.98
CA ARG A 113 2.64 3.75 -9.60
C ARG A 113 2.64 4.36 -8.20
N ARG A 114 1.64 5.19 -7.87
CA ARG A 114 1.49 5.75 -6.51
C ARG A 114 1.27 4.67 -5.46
N GLU A 115 0.58 3.60 -5.83
CA GLU A 115 0.34 2.43 -4.97
C GLU A 115 1.56 1.50 -4.84
N GLY A 116 2.62 1.72 -5.63
CA GLY A 116 3.79 0.84 -5.67
C GLY A 116 3.50 -0.53 -6.29
N THR A 117 2.49 -0.61 -7.16
CA THR A 117 2.07 -1.83 -7.86
C THR A 117 2.37 -1.80 -9.36
N ALA A 118 2.87 -0.69 -9.90
CA ALA A 118 3.30 -0.56 -11.29
C ALA A 118 4.72 -1.11 -11.52
N PRO A 119 5.12 -1.31 -12.79
CA PRO A 119 6.51 -1.55 -13.16
C PRO A 119 7.44 -0.42 -12.68
N ARG A 120 8.74 -0.69 -12.67
CA ARG A 120 9.75 0.31 -12.31
C ARG A 120 9.66 1.53 -13.23
N ALA A 121 9.48 2.70 -12.62
CA ALA A 121 9.33 3.97 -13.32
C ALA A 121 10.59 4.85 -13.17
N PHE A 122 10.87 5.65 -14.18
CA PHE A 122 11.98 6.58 -14.23
C PHE A 122 11.45 8.00 -14.46
N ASN A 123 11.87 8.94 -13.60
CA ASN A 123 11.58 10.37 -13.79
C ASN A 123 12.63 11.01 -14.69
N LEU A 124 12.78 10.48 -15.91
CA LEU A 124 13.67 11.06 -16.91
C LEU A 124 12.85 11.61 -18.06
N SER A 125 13.05 12.88 -18.35
CA SER A 125 12.48 13.54 -19.51
C SER A 125 13.05 12.94 -20.79
N GLY A 126 12.19 12.42 -21.67
CA GLY A 126 12.57 11.88 -22.97
C GLY A 126 11.36 11.84 -23.89
N GLY A 127 11.52 12.24 -25.16
CA GLY A 127 10.42 12.27 -26.14
C GLY A 127 9.23 13.16 -25.77
N GLY A 128 9.38 14.10 -24.83
CA GLY A 128 8.28 14.93 -24.30
C GLY A 128 7.55 14.32 -23.09
N HIS A 129 7.91 13.11 -22.65
CA HIS A 129 7.32 12.46 -21.48
C HIS A 129 8.08 12.80 -20.20
N ARG A 130 7.35 12.97 -19.09
CA ARG A 130 7.92 13.23 -17.75
C ARG A 130 8.28 11.96 -16.98
N VAL A 131 7.57 10.87 -17.28
CA VAL A 131 7.75 9.55 -16.66
C VAL A 131 7.91 8.55 -17.78
N THR A 132 8.95 7.72 -17.66
CA THR A 132 9.29 6.68 -18.62
C THR A 132 9.44 5.33 -17.94
N TYR A 133 9.25 4.25 -18.69
CA TYR A 133 9.34 2.88 -18.22
C TYR A 133 10.22 2.08 -19.19
N ARG A 134 11.04 1.18 -18.66
CA ARG A 134 11.81 0.24 -19.48
C ARG A 134 10.94 -0.94 -19.86
N LEU A 135 10.96 -1.34 -21.13
CA LEU A 135 10.15 -2.46 -21.61
C LEU A 135 10.54 -3.79 -20.93
N GLU A 136 11.80 -3.97 -20.56
CA GLU A 136 12.28 -5.11 -19.75
C GLU A 136 11.61 -5.18 -18.36
N ASP A 137 11.57 -4.06 -17.63
CA ASP A 137 10.95 -3.96 -16.32
C ASP A 137 9.42 -4.18 -16.40
N VAL A 138 8.80 -3.70 -17.49
CA VAL A 138 7.38 -3.93 -17.76
C VAL A 138 7.12 -5.41 -18.04
N ALA A 139 7.95 -6.07 -18.83
CA ALA A 139 7.80 -7.49 -19.13
C ALA A 139 7.90 -8.34 -17.86
N LEU A 140 8.91 -8.10 -17.01
CA LEU A 140 9.03 -8.76 -15.71
C LEU A 140 7.79 -8.54 -14.86
N TRP A 141 7.24 -7.32 -14.87
CA TRP A 141 6.01 -7.01 -14.16
C TRP A 141 4.81 -7.81 -14.70
N ILE A 142 4.62 -7.89 -16.02
CA ILE A 142 3.53 -8.68 -16.63
C ILE A 142 3.63 -10.15 -16.23
N GLU A 143 4.81 -10.76 -16.41
CA GLU A 143 5.00 -12.18 -16.10
C GLU A 143 4.81 -12.48 -14.61
N SER A 144 5.28 -11.58 -13.73
CA SER A 144 5.07 -11.74 -12.29
C SER A 144 3.59 -11.75 -11.84
N HIS A 145 2.66 -11.36 -12.71
CA HIS A 145 1.21 -11.36 -12.44
C HIS A 145 0.44 -12.49 -13.18
N ARG A 146 1.07 -13.28 -14.05
CA ARG A 146 0.37 -14.36 -14.79
C ARG A 146 0.06 -15.60 -13.94
N ASP A 147 0.89 -15.89 -12.94
CA ASP A 147 0.76 -17.09 -12.10
C ASP A 147 -0.01 -16.87 -10.78
N THR A 148 -0.74 -15.75 -10.64
CA THR A 148 -1.50 -15.44 -9.40
C THR A 148 -3.00 -15.57 -9.61
#